data_AF-A0A6I0EX20-F1
#
_entry.id   AF-A0A6I0EX20-F1
#
_cell.length_a   1.000
_cell.length_b   1.000
_cell.length_c   1.000
_cell.angle_alpha   90.00
_cell.angle_beta   90.00
_cell.angle_gamma   90.00
#
_symmetry.space_group_name_H-M   'P 1'
#
loop_
_entity.id
_entity.type
_entity.pdbx_description
1 polymer ?
#
loop_
_entity_poly.entity_id
_entity_poly.type
_entity_poly.pdbx_seq_one_letter_code
_entity_poly.pdbx_strand_id
1 'polypeptide(L)'
;MSGWQDDKRWSDQFIPQIREVVARHLILEAPLEEDQQHNTDLIVLRSSAVRIACRIRRAQYVDRYGDEFTIRTRRLYGTKTELAKILEGWGDALFYGFAGDTGICRWLLGDLTVFRRWYGEEVRRLPAGCPPGLEQTNGDHSSQFMAFPIRWLPPKFIIARS
;
A
#
# COMPACT_ATOMS: atom_id res chain seq x y z
N MET A 1 -17.18 -21.04 4.10
CA MET A 1 -15.90 -20.46 4.57
C MET A 1 -15.06 -20.18 3.35
N SER A 2 -14.94 -18.92 2.91
CA SER A 2 -13.97 -18.56 1.86
C SER A 2 -12.59 -18.59 2.50
N GLY A 3 -11.69 -19.39 1.95
CA GLY A 3 -10.32 -19.49 2.46
C GLY A 3 -9.49 -18.26 2.10
N TRP A 4 -8.32 -18.11 2.72
CA TRP A 4 -7.33 -17.08 2.32
C TRP A 4 -7.03 -17.09 0.81
N GLN A 5 -7.06 -18.28 0.19
CA GLN A 5 -6.86 -18.46 -1.25
C GLN A 5 -7.98 -17.82 -2.09
N ASP A 6 -9.22 -17.83 -1.61
CA ASP A 6 -10.35 -17.23 -2.32
C ASP A 6 -10.33 -15.71 -2.21
N ASP A 7 -9.99 -15.18 -1.04
CA ASP A 7 -9.77 -13.74 -0.84
C ASP A 7 -8.60 -13.24 -1.70
N LYS A 8 -7.53 -14.03 -1.82
CA LYS A 8 -6.37 -13.71 -2.67
C LYS A 8 -6.77 -13.72 -4.15
N ARG A 9 -7.44 -14.78 -4.61
CA ARG A 9 -7.92 -14.88 -6.01
C ARG A 9 -8.86 -13.74 -6.36
N TRP A 10 -9.78 -13.39 -5.46
CA TRP A 10 -10.66 -12.24 -5.63
C TRP A 10 -9.88 -10.91 -5.70
N SER A 11 -8.86 -10.70 -4.85
CA SER A 11 -8.04 -9.48 -4.94
C SER A 11 -7.20 -9.44 -6.23
N ASP A 12 -6.74 -10.60 -6.71
CA ASP A 12 -5.82 -10.70 -7.85
C ASP A 12 -6.46 -10.36 -9.19
N GLN A 13 -7.78 -10.48 -9.31
CA GLN A 13 -8.49 -10.06 -10.51
C GLN A 13 -8.29 -8.56 -10.84
N PHE A 14 -7.96 -7.74 -9.84
CA PHE A 14 -7.73 -6.30 -10.01
C PHE A 14 -6.28 -5.94 -10.34
N ILE A 15 -5.36 -6.91 -10.42
CA ILE A 15 -3.95 -6.66 -10.77
C ILE A 15 -3.79 -5.89 -12.10
N PRO A 16 -4.56 -6.17 -13.18
CA PRO A 16 -4.49 -5.37 -14.40
C PRO A 16 -4.77 -3.88 -14.15
N GLN A 17 -5.84 -3.56 -13.41
CA GLN A 17 -6.19 -2.17 -13.09
C GLN A 17 -5.16 -1.52 -12.15
N ILE A 18 -4.62 -2.25 -11.17
CA ILE A 18 -3.53 -1.77 -10.31
C ILE A 18 -2.30 -1.43 -11.17
N ARG A 19 -1.95 -2.29 -12.13
CA ARG A 19 -0.82 -2.06 -13.04
C ARG A 19 -1.01 -0.79 -13.85
N GLU A 20 -2.20 -0.55 -14.39
CA GLU A 20 -2.51 0.69 -15.13
C GLU A 20 -2.32 1.93 -14.28
N VAL A 21 -2.84 1.93 -13.05
CA VAL A 21 -2.70 3.07 -12.14
C VAL A 21 -1.23 3.29 -11.77
N VAL A 22 -0.54 2.22 -11.36
CA VAL A 22 0.87 2.29 -10.97
C VAL A 22 1.75 2.75 -12.14
N ALA A 23 1.51 2.24 -13.35
CA ALA A 23 2.29 2.58 -14.53
C ALA A 23 2.26 4.08 -14.81
N ARG A 24 1.10 4.75 -14.67
CA ARG A 24 0.97 6.20 -14.84
C ARG A 24 1.81 7.03 -13.85
N HIS A 25 2.22 6.44 -12.74
CA HIS A 25 3.02 7.11 -11.71
C HIS A 25 4.47 6.64 -11.66
N LEU A 26 4.83 5.61 -12.42
CA LEU A 26 6.21 5.10 -12.54
C LEU A 26 6.85 5.39 -13.90
N ILE A 27 6.03 5.50 -14.95
CA ILE A 27 6.45 5.85 -16.30
C ILE A 27 6.36 7.37 -16.42
N LEU A 28 7.46 7.99 -16.83
CA LEU A 28 7.60 9.44 -17.00
C LEU A 28 7.77 9.75 -18.49
N GLU A 29 7.42 10.98 -18.87
CA GLU A 29 7.81 11.53 -20.17
C GLU A 29 9.34 11.61 -20.26
N ALA A 30 9.88 11.23 -21.41
CA ALA A 30 11.30 11.32 -21.66
C ALA A 30 11.74 12.80 -21.78
N PRO A 31 12.98 13.14 -21.37
CA PRO A 31 13.60 14.41 -21.74
C PRO A 31 13.64 14.59 -23.25
N LEU A 32 13.59 15.84 -23.71
CA LEU A 32 13.59 16.19 -25.13
C LEU A 32 14.80 15.60 -25.88
N GLU A 33 15.96 15.55 -25.23
CA GLU A 33 17.18 14.98 -25.82
C GLU A 33 17.04 13.48 -26.09
N GLU A 34 16.38 12.71 -25.20
CA GLU A 34 16.14 11.28 -25.37
C GLU A 34 15.11 11.01 -26.47
N ASP A 35 14.06 11.84 -26.55
CA ASP A 35 13.06 11.78 -27.62
C ASP A 35 13.72 12.00 -29.00
N GLN A 36 14.50 13.08 -29.13
CA GLN A 36 15.13 13.48 -30.39
C GLN A 36 16.25 12.55 -30.85
N GLN A 37 16.97 11.91 -29.93
CA GLN A 37 18.16 11.10 -30.27
C GLN A 37 17.90 9.60 -30.25
N HIS A 38 16.94 9.14 -29.44
CA HIS A 38 16.71 7.71 -29.20
C HIS A 38 15.27 7.27 -29.46
N ASN A 39 14.42 8.12 -30.06
CA ASN A 39 13.01 7.81 -30.39
C ASN A 39 12.28 7.23 -29.16
N THR A 40 12.42 7.92 -28.04
CA THR A 40 11.95 7.47 -26.73
C THR A 40 10.98 8.50 -26.17
N ASP A 41 9.68 8.20 -26.20
CA ASP A 41 8.64 9.07 -25.63
C ASP A 41 8.48 8.90 -24.11
N LEU A 42 8.81 7.71 -23.60
CA LEU A 42 8.53 7.30 -22.22
C LEU A 42 9.73 6.60 -21.59
N ILE A 43 10.03 6.93 -20.35
CA ILE A 43 11.11 6.32 -19.57
C ILE A 43 10.64 5.85 -18.20
N VAL A 44 11.26 4.79 -17.70
CA VAL A 44 11.11 4.33 -16.31
C VAL A 44 12.44 4.54 -15.61
N LEU A 45 12.52 5.60 -14.80
CA LEU A 45 13.74 5.95 -14.08
C LEU A 45 13.89 5.14 -12.79
N ARG A 46 14.29 3.85 -12.86
CA ARG A 46 14.85 3.13 -11.70
C ARG A 46 15.86 2.07 -12.12
N SER A 47 16.98 2.03 -11.39
CA SER A 47 18.06 1.04 -11.56
C SER A 47 17.75 -0.35 -10.98
N SER A 48 16.60 -0.52 -10.33
CA SER A 48 16.20 -1.80 -9.72
C SER A 48 14.67 -1.99 -9.73
N ALA A 49 14.25 -3.25 -9.57
CA ALA A 49 12.83 -3.62 -9.53
C ALA A 49 12.12 -2.94 -8.35
N VAL A 50 11.02 -2.22 -8.65
CA VAL A 50 10.12 -1.64 -7.64
C VAL A 50 9.22 -2.72 -7.06
N ARG A 51 9.24 -2.88 -5.74
CA ARG A 51 8.37 -3.80 -5.00
C ARG A 51 7.16 -3.04 -4.47
N ILE A 52 5.99 -3.36 -5.01
CA ILE A 52 4.73 -2.73 -4.61
C ILE A 52 3.91 -3.74 -3.81
N ALA A 53 3.62 -3.42 -2.56
CA ALA A 53 2.67 -4.18 -1.76
C ALA A 53 1.25 -3.80 -2.17
N CYS A 54 0.41 -4.77 -2.53
CA CYS A 54 -0.95 -4.50 -2.97
C CYS A 54 -1.96 -5.08 -1.97
N ARG A 55 -2.98 -4.30 -1.63
CA ARG A 55 -4.12 -4.76 -0.83
C ARG A 55 -5.41 -4.12 -1.32
N ILE A 56 -6.37 -4.97 -1.69
CA ILE A 56 -7.71 -4.57 -2.07
C ILE A 56 -8.71 -5.04 -1.01
N ARG A 57 -9.63 -4.16 -0.61
CA ARG A 57 -10.78 -4.47 0.24
C ARG A 57 -12.08 -4.37 -0.55
N ARG A 58 -13.13 -5.04 -0.07
CA ARG A 58 -14.47 -4.95 -0.68
C ARG A 58 -15.03 -3.54 -0.56
N ALA A 59 -15.69 -3.05 -1.61
CA ALA A 59 -16.25 -1.70 -1.70
C ALA A 59 -17.18 -1.32 -0.55
N GLN A 60 -17.92 -2.29 0.02
CA GLN A 60 -18.78 -2.07 1.21
C GLN A 60 -18.03 -1.51 2.44
N TYR A 61 -16.70 -1.59 2.45
CA TYR A 61 -15.85 -1.09 3.53
C TYR A 61 -15.34 0.34 3.29
N VAL A 62 -15.62 0.94 2.13
CA VAL A 62 -15.14 2.30 1.77
C VAL A 62 -15.66 3.35 2.73
N ASP A 63 -16.97 3.35 3.01
CA ASP A 63 -17.58 4.40 3.84
C ASP A 63 -17.02 4.42 5.25
N ARG A 64 -16.60 3.25 5.75
CA ARG A 64 -16.07 3.10 7.11
C ARG A 64 -14.56 3.29 7.20
N TYR A 65 -13.82 2.86 6.18
CA TYR A 65 -12.36 2.73 6.26
C TYR A 65 -11.62 3.43 5.11
N GLY A 66 -12.31 4.21 4.28
CA GLY A 66 -11.72 4.83 3.09
C GLY A 66 -10.64 5.87 3.38
N ASP A 67 -10.61 6.43 4.59
CA ASP A 67 -9.61 7.41 5.04
C ASP A 67 -8.50 6.80 5.90
N GLU A 68 -8.37 5.47 5.87
CA GLU A 68 -7.29 4.75 6.52
C GLU A 68 -6.76 3.62 5.62
N PHE A 69 -5.55 3.16 5.92
CA PHE A 69 -5.06 1.91 5.38
C PHE A 69 -4.62 0.98 6.52
N THR A 70 -4.69 -0.31 6.26
CA THR A 70 -4.46 -1.34 7.28
C THR A 70 -3.31 -2.25 6.89
N ILE A 71 -2.34 -2.45 7.79
CA ILE A 71 -1.27 -3.43 7.66
C ILE A 71 -1.52 -4.57 8.63
N ARG A 72 -1.31 -5.84 8.21
CA ARG A 72 -1.47 -6.99 9.10
C ARG A 72 -0.30 -7.08 10.08
N THR A 73 -0.60 -7.12 11.39
CA THR A 73 0.38 -7.13 12.49
C THR A 73 0.50 -8.45 13.22
N ARG A 74 -0.41 -9.42 13.02
CA ARG A 74 -0.24 -10.78 13.55
C ARG A 74 -0.80 -11.82 12.58
N ARG A 75 -0.09 -12.94 12.44
CA ARG A 75 -0.59 -14.20 11.89
C ARG A 75 -0.37 -15.30 12.92
N LEU A 76 -1.28 -16.28 12.97
CA LEU A 76 -1.29 -17.38 13.95
C LEU A 76 -0.03 -18.27 13.94
N TYR A 77 0.87 -18.15 12.94
CA TYR A 77 2.01 -19.05 12.76
C TYR A 77 3.31 -18.30 12.42
N GLY A 78 4.05 -17.87 13.45
CA GLY A 78 5.52 -17.67 13.50
C GLY A 78 6.23 -16.83 12.42
N THR A 79 5.54 -16.32 11.43
CA THR A 79 6.11 -15.65 10.26
C THR A 79 6.15 -14.15 10.50
N LYS A 80 7.23 -13.48 10.08
CA LYS A 80 7.35 -12.01 10.14
C LYS A 80 6.08 -11.33 9.61
N THR A 81 5.59 -10.37 10.38
CA THR A 81 4.37 -9.63 10.10
C THR A 81 4.57 -8.72 8.90
N GLU A 82 3.49 -8.31 8.22
CA GLU A 82 3.61 -7.40 7.07
C GLU A 82 4.22 -6.06 7.51
N LEU A 83 3.89 -5.59 8.71
CA LEU A 83 4.50 -4.39 9.30
C LEU A 83 6.00 -4.59 9.54
N ALA A 84 6.42 -5.70 10.14
CA ALA A 84 7.83 -5.98 10.38
C ALA A 84 8.64 -5.98 9.06
N LYS A 85 8.11 -6.60 8.00
CA LYS A 85 8.75 -6.57 6.67
C LYS A 85 8.90 -5.14 6.14
N ILE A 86 7.85 -4.34 6.22
CA ILE A 86 7.90 -2.93 5.79
C ILE A 86 8.97 -2.16 6.56
N LEU A 87 9.04 -2.32 7.88
CA LEU A 87 10.00 -1.63 8.75
C LEU A 87 11.44 -2.09 8.53
N GLU A 88 11.65 -3.36 8.16
CA GLU A 88 12.95 -3.90 7.76
C GLU A 88 13.41 -3.44 6.35
N GLY A 89 12.64 -2.61 5.67
CA GLY A 89 12.99 -2.05 4.35
C GLY A 89 12.47 -2.86 3.16
N TRP A 90 11.59 -3.83 3.39
CA TRP A 90 10.94 -4.54 2.28
C TRP A 90 9.81 -3.68 1.70
N GLY A 91 9.72 -3.65 0.38
CA GLY A 91 8.71 -2.87 -0.33
C GLY A 91 9.10 -1.39 -0.47
N ASP A 92 8.85 -0.87 -1.66
CA ASP A 92 9.11 0.51 -2.05
C ASP A 92 7.84 1.36 -1.97
N ALA A 93 6.71 0.78 -2.37
CA ALA A 93 5.41 1.43 -2.37
C ALA A 93 4.28 0.50 -1.88
N LEU A 94 3.17 1.10 -1.49
CA LEU A 94 1.93 0.42 -1.10
C LEU A 94 0.80 0.89 -2.00
N PHE A 95 0.14 -0.03 -2.68
CA PHE A 95 -1.18 0.19 -3.27
C PHE A 95 -2.25 -0.34 -2.31
N TYR A 96 -3.07 0.56 -1.78
CA TYR A 96 -4.22 0.21 -0.95
C TYR A 96 -5.50 0.70 -1.62
N GLY A 97 -6.46 -0.18 -1.83
CA GLY A 97 -7.69 0.20 -2.53
C GLY A 97 -8.91 -0.58 -2.09
N PHE A 98 -10.04 -0.12 -2.63
CA PHE A 98 -11.34 -0.72 -2.46
C PHE A 98 -11.91 -1.01 -3.84
N ALA A 99 -12.47 -2.21 -4.00
CA ALA A 99 -13.04 -2.65 -5.26
C ALA A 99 -14.36 -3.40 -5.04
N GLY A 100 -15.24 -3.26 -6.03
CA GLY A 100 -16.50 -3.98 -6.14
C GLY A 100 -16.66 -4.55 -7.54
N ASP A 101 -17.89 -4.79 -7.95
CA ASP A 101 -18.20 -5.44 -9.22
C ASP A 101 -17.83 -4.57 -10.43
N THR A 102 -17.76 -3.25 -10.27
CA THR A 102 -17.39 -2.28 -11.31
C THR A 102 -15.89 -1.96 -11.36
N GLY A 103 -15.05 -2.65 -10.57
CA GLY A 103 -13.62 -2.38 -10.46
C GLY A 103 -13.23 -1.62 -9.18
N ILE A 104 -12.01 -1.09 -9.17
CA ILE A 104 -11.48 -0.27 -8.07
C ILE A 104 -12.22 1.06 -8.02
N CYS A 105 -12.89 1.35 -6.91
CA CYS A 105 -13.68 2.56 -6.70
C CYS A 105 -12.96 3.63 -5.87
N ARG A 106 -11.97 3.24 -5.04
CA ARG A 106 -11.14 4.17 -4.26
C ARG A 106 -9.76 3.57 -4.05
N TRP A 107 -8.69 4.35 -4.20
CA TRP A 107 -7.34 3.84 -3.99
C TRP A 107 -6.34 4.91 -3.54
N LEU A 108 -5.24 4.44 -2.97
CA LEU A 108 -4.08 5.20 -2.52
C LEU A 108 -2.81 4.46 -2.94
N LEU A 109 -1.89 5.18 -3.56
CA LEU A 109 -0.51 4.77 -3.79
C LEU A 109 0.39 5.53 -2.81
N GLY A 110 1.04 4.81 -1.90
CA GLY A 110 1.86 5.36 -0.83
C GLY A 110 3.34 5.00 -0.93
N ASP A 111 4.23 5.90 -0.49
CA ASP A 111 5.68 5.70 -0.42
C ASP A 111 6.08 5.04 0.92
N LEU A 112 6.60 3.81 0.86
CA LEU A 112 6.96 3.08 2.07
C LEU A 112 8.24 3.60 2.75
N THR A 113 9.09 4.33 2.03
CA THR A 113 10.28 4.99 2.61
C THR A 113 9.85 6.17 3.48
N VAL A 114 8.88 6.96 3.02
CA VAL A 114 8.29 8.03 3.83
C VAL A 114 7.56 7.44 5.04
N PHE A 115 6.79 6.38 4.85
CA PHE A 115 6.12 5.69 5.95
C PHE A 115 7.09 5.18 7.02
N ARG A 116 8.17 4.49 6.63
CA ARG A 116 9.19 3.98 7.56
C ARG A 116 9.80 5.10 8.41
N ARG A 117 10.17 6.21 7.77
CA ARG A 117 10.75 7.37 8.45
C ARG A 117 9.77 7.94 9.49
N TRP A 118 8.54 8.22 9.05
CA TRP A 118 7.48 8.71 9.93
C TRP A 118 7.22 7.76 11.10
N TYR A 119 7.08 6.46 10.84
CA TYR A 119 6.83 5.47 11.89
C TYR A 119 7.96 5.46 12.92
N GLY A 120 9.23 5.51 12.48
CA GLY A 120 10.38 5.57 13.37
C GLY A 120 10.45 6.85 14.20
N GLU A 121 10.00 7.98 13.67
CA GLU A 121 9.89 9.25 14.41
C GLU A 121 8.78 9.18 15.47
N GLU A 122 7.61 8.65 15.11
CA GLU A 122 6.48 8.53 16.03
C GLU A 122 6.76 7.56 17.19
N VAL A 123 7.44 6.43 16.92
CA VAL A 123 7.88 5.50 17.99
C VAL A 123 8.77 6.21 19.03
N ARG A 124 9.56 7.21 18.64
CA ARG A 124 10.41 7.98 19.57
C ARG A 124 9.62 9.03 20.36
N ARG A 125 8.49 9.50 19.84
CA ARG A 125 7.63 10.51 20.48
C ARG A 125 6.63 9.89 21.44
N LEU A 126 6.13 8.70 21.11
CA LEU A 126 5.13 8.00 21.92
C LEU A 126 5.76 7.35 23.16
N PRO A 127 4.98 7.14 24.23
CA PRO A 127 5.42 6.36 25.38
C PRO A 127 5.92 4.97 24.98
N ALA A 128 6.91 4.45 25.72
CA ALA A 128 7.45 3.12 25.48
C ALA A 128 6.33 2.06 25.50
N GLY A 129 6.28 1.22 24.46
CA GLY A 129 5.26 0.18 24.31
C GLY A 129 3.99 0.62 23.58
N CYS A 130 3.87 1.88 23.18
CA CYS A 130 2.73 2.37 22.38
C CYS A 130 3.13 2.51 20.89
N PRO A 131 2.81 1.51 20.03
CA PRO A 131 3.11 1.64 18.60
C PRO A 131 2.21 2.70 17.93
N PRO A 132 2.72 3.42 16.91
CA PRO A 132 1.88 4.27 16.08
C PRO A 132 0.82 3.44 15.34
N GLY A 133 -0.41 3.96 15.32
CA GLY A 133 -1.55 3.33 14.65
C GLY A 133 -2.67 2.93 15.61
N LEU A 134 -3.74 2.38 15.05
CA LEU A 134 -4.90 1.90 15.78
C LEU A 134 -4.99 0.38 15.61
N GLU A 135 -4.91 -0.36 16.71
CA GLU A 135 -5.12 -1.81 16.67
C GLU A 135 -6.57 -2.12 16.30
N GLN A 136 -6.73 -2.93 15.26
CA GLN A 136 -8.01 -3.48 14.84
C GLN A 136 -7.95 -5.00 14.83
N THR A 137 -8.98 -5.63 15.40
CA THR A 137 -9.14 -7.08 15.41
C THR A 137 -10.28 -7.44 14.47
N ASN A 138 -10.10 -8.46 13.62
CA ASN A 138 -11.26 -9.02 12.91
C ASN A 138 -12.21 -9.68 13.92
N GLY A 139 -13.51 -9.68 13.61
CA GLY A 139 -14.53 -10.29 14.48
C GLY A 139 -14.39 -11.80 14.68
N ASP A 140 -13.52 -12.48 13.92
CA ASP A 140 -13.19 -13.90 14.05
C ASP A 140 -11.89 -14.16 14.85
N HIS A 141 -11.24 -13.10 15.38
CA HIS A 141 -9.96 -13.13 16.10
C HIS A 141 -8.78 -13.81 15.35
N SER A 142 -8.93 -14.13 14.07
CA SER A 142 -7.92 -14.87 13.30
C SER A 142 -6.77 -14.00 12.80
N SER A 143 -6.98 -12.68 12.77
CA SER A 143 -6.04 -11.67 12.26
C SER A 143 -6.11 -10.38 13.06
N GLN A 144 -4.94 -9.81 13.38
CA GLN A 144 -4.80 -8.45 13.89
C GLN A 144 -4.22 -7.54 12.81
N PHE A 145 -4.73 -6.32 12.75
CA PHE A 145 -4.27 -5.27 11.85
C PHE A 145 -3.92 -4.02 12.65
N MET A 146 -3.00 -3.25 12.12
CA MET A 146 -2.80 -1.86 12.50
C MET A 146 -3.42 -0.99 11.42
N ALA A 147 -4.33 -0.12 11.81
CA ALA A 147 -4.90 0.90 10.95
C ALA A 147 -4.17 2.22 11.13
N PHE A 148 -3.94 2.89 10.01
CA PHE A 148 -3.27 4.17 9.94
C PHE A 148 -4.20 5.16 9.23
N PRO A 149 -4.81 6.09 9.96
CA PRO A 149 -5.53 7.21 9.35
C PRO A 149 -4.60 7.99 8.42
N ILE A 150 -5.04 8.23 7.18
CA ILE A 150 -4.23 8.91 6.16
C ILE A 150 -3.80 10.30 6.65
N ARG A 151 -4.66 10.98 7.41
CA ARG A 151 -4.40 12.30 8.00
C ARG A 151 -3.23 12.34 9.00
N TRP A 152 -2.78 11.20 9.52
CA TRP A 152 -1.64 11.15 10.45
C TRP A 152 -0.30 11.13 9.71
N LEU A 153 -0.31 10.79 8.43
CA LEU A 153 0.89 10.58 7.64
C LEU A 153 1.36 11.91 7.04
N PRO A 154 2.67 12.03 6.77
CA PRO A 154 3.18 13.18 6.03
C PRO A 154 2.52 13.26 4.64
N PRO A 155 2.23 14.45 4.10
CA PRO A 155 1.66 14.59 2.75
C PRO A 155 2.49 13.87 1.68
N LYS A 156 3.82 13.86 1.84
CA LYS A 156 4.78 13.16 0.96
C LYS A 156 4.62 11.63 0.93
N PHE A 157 3.88 11.05 1.88
CA PHE A 157 3.54 9.63 1.82
C PHE A 157 2.65 9.33 0.62
N ILE A 158 1.74 10.23 0.27
CA ILE A 158 0.78 10.04 -0.81
C ILE A 158 1.48 10.34 -2.14
N ILE A 159 1.75 9.30 -2.92
CA ILE A 159 2.23 9.44 -4.31
C ILE A 159 1.06 9.85 -5.19
N ALA A 160 -0.07 9.15 -5.06
CA ALA A 160 -1.31 9.44 -5.78
C ALA A 160 -2.52 8.79 -5.09
N ARG A 161 -3.73 9.26 -5.38
CA ARG A 161 -5.00 8.67 -4.94
C ARG A 161 -6.15 9.08 -5.86
N SER A 162 -7.24 8.31 -5.87
CA SER A 162 -8.53 8.65 -6.54
C SER A 162 -9.42 9.54 -5.67
#